data_AF-A0AA41SH96-F1
#
_entry.id   AF-A0AA41SH96-F1
#
_cell.length_a   1.000
_cell.length_b   1.000
_cell.length_c   1.000
_cell.angle_alpha   90.00
_cell.angle_beta   90.00
_cell.angle_gamma   90.00
#
_symmetry.space_group_name_H-M   'P 1'
#
loop_
_entity.id
_entity.type
_entity.pdbx_description
1 polymer ?
#
loop_
_entity_poly.entity_id
_entity_poly.type
_entity_poly.pdbx_seq_one_letter_code
_entity_poly.pdbx_strand_id
1 'polypeptide(L)'
;MDYWTFEEILNLKIEAIADTPSFIFLWVGDGVGLEQGRQCLKKWGFRRCEDICWVKTNKTHATGGGLRHDSRTLFQHSKEHCLMGIKGTVRRSTDGHIIHANIDTDIIIAEEPAYGSTKKPEDIYRIIEHFSLGRRRLELFGEDHNIRSGWCTVGNGLSSSNFNAEAYLRNFADKDGKVWVGGGGRNPPPEAPHLVLTTPEIESLRPKSPPQKNQQQSSSMSLTSMNTTNRRPSVNSPQNPNALSLNQEASSATPPTPVPWVSSPMPVGLKGAGPDAISVVVSNDNFFGNYGFNNNLPSPQVGVDHREAESSHGPGAGNMLL
;
A
#
# COMPACT_ATOMS: atom_id res chain seq x y z
N MET A 1 0.09 -30.19 3.27
CA MET A 1 0.76 -28.88 3.33
C MET A 1 0.15 -28.21 4.54
N ASP A 2 0.93 -27.95 5.56
CA ASP A 2 0.40 -27.32 6.77
C ASP A 2 0.00 -25.90 6.43
N TYR A 3 -1.23 -25.52 6.75
CA TYR A 3 -1.77 -24.19 6.51
C TYR A 3 -2.15 -23.56 7.83
N TRP A 4 -2.11 -22.23 7.86
CA TRP A 4 -2.57 -21.46 9.00
C TRP A 4 -4.01 -21.07 8.79
N THR A 5 -4.83 -21.28 9.81
CA THR A 5 -6.18 -20.75 9.88
C THR A 5 -6.15 -19.26 10.23
N PHE A 6 -7.24 -18.57 9.94
CA PHE A 6 -7.41 -17.18 10.36
C PHE A 6 -7.24 -17.02 11.87
N GLU A 7 -7.77 -17.94 12.68
CA GLU A 7 -7.70 -17.86 14.13
C GLU A 7 -6.27 -17.99 14.65
N GLU A 8 -5.47 -18.90 14.08
CA GLU A 8 -4.06 -19.05 14.42
C GLU A 8 -3.26 -17.79 14.07
N ILE A 9 -3.48 -17.22 12.87
CA ILE A 9 -2.84 -15.96 12.48
C ILE A 9 -3.27 -14.85 13.42
N LEU A 10 -4.57 -14.66 13.63
CA LEU A 10 -5.11 -13.64 14.52
C LEU A 10 -4.48 -13.76 15.92
N ASN A 11 -4.19 -14.97 16.40
CA ASN A 11 -3.61 -15.23 17.72
C ASN A 11 -2.10 -14.97 17.84
N LEU A 12 -1.40 -14.63 16.76
CA LEU A 12 -0.03 -14.12 16.84
C LEU A 12 0.00 -12.81 17.65
N LYS A 13 1.05 -12.65 18.47
CA LYS A 13 1.27 -11.48 19.33
C LYS A 13 2.14 -10.43 18.64
N ILE A 14 1.75 -10.00 17.44
CA ILE A 14 2.55 -9.05 16.64
C ILE A 14 2.69 -7.70 17.34
N GLU A 15 1.71 -7.31 18.15
CA GLU A 15 1.76 -6.13 18.98
C GLU A 15 2.91 -6.12 19.99
N ALA A 16 3.41 -7.29 20.40
CA ALA A 16 4.49 -7.41 21.38
C ALA A 16 5.89 -7.19 20.77
N ILE A 17 6.03 -7.31 19.45
CA ILE A 17 7.31 -7.17 18.74
C ILE A 17 7.36 -5.94 17.82
N ALA A 18 6.21 -5.36 17.51
CA ALA A 18 6.10 -4.16 16.67
C ALA A 18 6.48 -2.89 17.43
N ASP A 19 7.40 -2.11 16.87
CA ASP A 19 7.79 -0.82 17.45
C ASP A 19 6.74 0.28 17.21
N THR A 20 6.91 1.45 17.81
CA THR A 20 6.10 2.64 17.54
C THR A 20 6.99 3.86 17.22
N PRO A 21 6.92 4.42 15.99
CA PRO A 21 6.10 3.98 14.86
C PRO A 21 6.65 2.73 14.17
N SER A 22 5.78 1.96 13.52
CA SER A 22 6.14 0.83 12.65
C SER A 22 5.09 0.58 11.57
N PHE A 23 5.43 -0.26 10.61
CA PHE A 23 4.56 -0.66 9.51
C PHE A 23 4.45 -2.18 9.48
N ILE A 24 3.40 -2.68 8.86
CA ILE A 24 3.22 -4.11 8.63
C ILE A 24 2.67 -4.30 7.23
N PHE A 25 3.12 -5.34 6.54
CA PHE A 25 2.68 -5.73 5.21
C PHE A 25 2.22 -7.18 5.30
N LEU A 26 0.93 -7.40 5.13
CA LEU A 26 0.26 -8.67 5.35
C LEU A 26 -0.31 -9.18 4.02
N TRP A 27 0.26 -10.25 3.48
CA TRP A 27 -0.33 -10.97 2.35
C TRP A 27 -1.63 -11.65 2.79
N VAL A 28 -2.73 -11.34 2.11
CA VAL A 28 -4.08 -11.79 2.49
C VAL A 28 -4.79 -12.59 1.38
N GLY A 29 -4.07 -12.94 0.31
CA GLY A 29 -4.66 -13.64 -0.84
C GLY A 29 -5.65 -12.76 -1.61
N ASP A 30 -6.72 -13.35 -2.12
CA ASP A 30 -7.61 -12.71 -3.10
C ASP A 30 -9.12 -12.79 -2.78
N GLY A 31 -9.46 -13.29 -1.58
CA GLY A 31 -10.83 -13.53 -1.15
C GLY A 31 -11.10 -13.07 0.29
N VAL A 32 -11.62 -13.98 1.13
CA VAL A 32 -12.04 -13.70 2.52
C VAL A 32 -10.90 -13.11 3.39
N GLY A 33 -9.65 -13.42 3.04
CA GLY A 33 -8.47 -12.89 3.70
C GLY A 33 -8.41 -11.36 3.72
N LEU A 34 -9.02 -10.65 2.77
CA LEU A 34 -9.09 -9.18 2.78
C LEU A 34 -9.76 -8.64 4.05
N GLU A 35 -10.86 -9.25 4.47
CA GLU A 35 -11.58 -8.81 5.66
C GLU A 35 -10.95 -9.34 6.94
N GLN A 36 -10.52 -10.59 6.91
CA GLN A 36 -9.80 -11.22 8.02
C GLN A 36 -8.48 -10.50 8.34
N GLY A 37 -7.72 -10.09 7.32
CA GLY A 37 -6.49 -9.32 7.49
C GLY A 37 -6.73 -7.95 8.13
N ARG A 38 -7.84 -7.27 7.82
CA ARG A 38 -8.23 -6.02 8.51
C ARG A 38 -8.50 -6.26 10.00
N GLN A 39 -9.10 -7.39 10.35
CA GLN A 39 -9.30 -7.78 11.75
C GLN A 39 -7.96 -8.05 12.46
N CYS A 40 -7.02 -8.73 11.78
CA CYS A 40 -5.65 -8.91 12.30
C CYS A 40 -4.95 -7.57 12.56
N LEU A 41 -4.94 -6.66 11.57
CA LEU A 41 -4.34 -5.33 11.72
C LEU A 41 -4.94 -4.58 12.93
N LYS A 42 -6.28 -4.59 13.06
CA LYS A 42 -6.97 -3.96 14.18
C LYS A 42 -6.54 -4.58 15.53
N LYS A 43 -6.49 -5.91 15.64
CA LYS A 43 -6.08 -6.61 16.87
C LYS A 43 -4.66 -6.24 17.27
N TRP A 44 -3.73 -6.20 16.31
CA TRP A 44 -2.31 -5.91 16.55
C TRP A 44 -2.01 -4.41 16.73
N GLY A 45 -3.02 -3.54 16.66
CA GLY A 45 -2.91 -2.10 16.88
C GLY A 45 -2.40 -1.30 15.66
N PHE A 46 -2.60 -1.81 14.46
CA PHE A 46 -2.30 -1.14 13.20
C PHE A 46 -3.57 -0.57 12.56
N ARG A 47 -3.45 0.60 11.95
CA ARG A 47 -4.48 1.15 11.05
C ARG A 47 -4.10 0.77 9.62
N ARG A 48 -4.99 0.13 8.87
CA ARG A 48 -4.76 -0.10 7.43
C ARG A 48 -4.57 1.26 6.75
N CYS A 49 -3.48 1.41 6.00
CA CYS A 49 -3.15 2.64 5.28
C CYS A 49 -3.10 2.47 3.77
N GLU A 50 -2.58 1.35 3.25
CA GLU A 50 -2.52 1.05 1.80
C GLU A 50 -2.93 -0.41 1.53
N ASP A 51 -3.15 -0.74 0.25
CA ASP A 51 -3.43 -2.09 -0.26
C ASP A 51 -2.62 -2.34 -1.53
N ILE A 52 -1.50 -3.04 -1.40
CA ILE A 52 -0.61 -3.34 -2.53
C ILE A 52 -1.18 -4.54 -3.29
N CYS A 53 -1.55 -4.34 -4.54
CA CYS A 53 -2.07 -5.38 -5.42
C CYS A 53 -0.95 -6.00 -6.26
N TRP A 54 -0.71 -7.30 -6.07
CA TRP A 54 0.09 -8.08 -7.01
C TRP A 54 -0.80 -8.64 -8.11
N VAL A 55 -0.74 -8.01 -9.28
CA VAL A 55 -1.44 -8.45 -10.49
C VAL A 55 -0.59 -9.48 -11.22
N LYS A 56 -1.20 -10.62 -11.53
CA LYS A 56 -0.53 -11.76 -12.14
C LYS A 56 -0.83 -11.82 -13.63
N THR A 57 0.21 -11.75 -14.46
CA THR A 57 0.08 -11.92 -15.92
C THR A 57 0.18 -13.38 -16.31
N ASN A 58 -0.35 -13.73 -17.48
CA ASN A 58 -0.36 -15.08 -18.04
C ASN A 58 0.28 -15.13 -19.44
N LYS A 59 1.29 -14.28 -19.71
CA LYS A 59 1.93 -14.14 -21.02
C LYS A 59 2.56 -15.45 -21.49
N THR A 60 3.10 -16.24 -20.57
CA THR A 60 3.82 -17.51 -20.83
C THR A 60 2.86 -18.70 -20.96
N HIS A 61 1.70 -18.64 -20.31
CA HIS A 61 0.68 -19.70 -20.27
C HIS A 61 -0.68 -19.20 -20.78
N ALA A 62 -0.69 -18.53 -21.93
CA ALA A 62 -1.88 -17.89 -22.51
C ALA A 62 -2.97 -18.87 -22.98
N THR A 63 -2.64 -20.14 -23.20
CA THR A 63 -3.54 -21.12 -23.84
C THR A 63 -4.09 -22.15 -22.84
N GLY A 64 -5.38 -22.03 -22.52
CA GLY A 64 -6.27 -23.18 -22.34
C GLY A 64 -6.36 -23.90 -20.99
N GLY A 65 -5.57 -23.54 -19.96
CA GLY A 65 -5.71 -24.22 -18.65
C GLY A 65 -5.02 -23.57 -17.45
N GLY A 66 -4.41 -22.40 -17.61
CA GLY A 66 -3.54 -21.80 -16.57
C GLY A 66 -4.27 -20.94 -15.53
N LEU A 67 -5.48 -20.46 -15.82
CA LEU A 67 -6.24 -19.64 -14.88
C LEU A 67 -7.18 -20.53 -14.08
N ARG A 68 -6.97 -20.61 -12.76
CA ARG A 68 -7.80 -21.39 -11.84
C ARG A 68 -9.20 -20.80 -11.78
N HIS A 69 -10.13 -21.36 -12.55
CA HIS A 69 -11.53 -20.95 -12.49
C HIS A 69 -12.15 -21.50 -11.20
N ASP A 70 -12.50 -20.61 -10.27
CA ASP A 70 -13.31 -20.97 -9.10
C ASP A 70 -14.79 -20.77 -9.46
N SER A 71 -15.56 -21.85 -9.49
CA SER A 71 -17.00 -21.80 -9.79
C SER A 71 -17.82 -21.00 -8.76
N ARG A 72 -17.22 -20.65 -7.61
CA ARG A 72 -17.85 -19.87 -6.53
C ARG A 72 -17.56 -18.37 -6.64
N THR A 73 -16.74 -17.92 -7.60
CA THR A 73 -16.44 -16.49 -7.80
C THR A 73 -17.07 -16.00 -9.10
N LEU A 74 -17.53 -14.74 -9.11
CA LEU A 74 -18.13 -14.13 -10.30
C LEU A 74 -17.09 -13.74 -11.35
N PHE A 75 -15.88 -13.42 -10.90
CA PHE A 75 -14.75 -13.06 -11.74
C PHE A 75 -13.59 -14.00 -11.47
N GLN A 76 -12.75 -14.19 -12.50
CA GLN A 76 -11.48 -14.85 -12.35
C GLN A 76 -10.59 -14.02 -11.41
N HIS A 77 -10.11 -14.62 -10.34
CA HIS A 77 -9.12 -13.99 -9.49
C HIS A 77 -7.76 -14.08 -10.20
N SER A 78 -7.13 -12.92 -10.44
CA SER A 78 -5.85 -12.78 -11.13
C SER A 78 -4.89 -11.83 -10.40
N LYS A 79 -5.11 -11.65 -9.10
CA LYS A 79 -4.29 -10.80 -8.25
C LYS A 79 -4.37 -11.23 -6.79
N GLU A 80 -3.32 -10.96 -6.03
CA GLU A 80 -3.31 -11.08 -4.57
C GLU A 80 -3.14 -9.71 -3.93
N HIS A 81 -3.61 -9.57 -2.69
CA HIS A 81 -3.53 -8.34 -1.91
C HIS A 81 -2.49 -8.46 -0.79
N CYS A 82 -1.73 -7.39 -0.59
CA CYS A 82 -0.84 -7.19 0.55
C CYS A 82 -1.28 -5.93 1.29
N LEU A 83 -1.98 -6.11 2.40
CA LEU A 83 -2.47 -4.98 3.20
C LEU A 83 -1.32 -4.34 3.96
N MET A 84 -1.20 -3.02 3.84
CA MET A 84 -0.25 -2.24 4.60
C MET A 84 -0.93 -1.61 5.82
N GLY A 85 -0.34 -1.77 7.00
CA GLY A 85 -0.77 -1.15 8.24
C GLY A 85 0.27 -0.21 8.83
N ILE A 86 -0.18 0.83 9.53
CA ILE A 86 0.65 1.76 10.30
C ILE A 86 0.31 1.70 11.79
N LYS A 87 1.33 1.59 12.63
CA LYS A 87 1.26 1.77 14.08
C LYS A 87 1.96 3.07 14.48
N GLY A 88 1.39 3.79 15.45
CA GLY A 88 1.87 5.12 15.86
C GLY A 88 1.43 6.24 14.92
N THR A 89 2.16 7.36 14.96
CA THR A 89 1.88 8.56 14.15
C THR A 89 3.11 8.95 13.35
N VAL A 90 3.01 8.90 12.02
CA VAL A 90 4.05 9.35 11.10
C VAL A 90 3.44 10.36 10.13
N ARG A 91 4.10 11.50 9.96
CA ARG A 91 3.67 12.62 9.13
C ARG A 91 4.68 12.83 8.02
N ARG A 92 4.25 12.66 6.76
CA ARG A 92 5.11 12.82 5.56
C ARG A 92 5.87 14.15 5.49
N SER A 93 5.31 15.22 6.07
CA SER A 93 5.91 16.56 6.06
C SER A 93 7.05 16.74 7.06
N THR A 94 7.07 15.97 8.16
CA THR A 94 8.02 16.18 9.27
C THR A 94 8.89 14.96 9.56
N ASP A 95 8.42 13.77 9.23
CA ASP A 95 9.08 12.50 9.54
C ASP A 95 9.75 11.89 8.30
N GLY A 96 10.38 12.74 7.47
CA GLY A 96 11.11 12.30 6.27
C GLY A 96 12.30 11.39 6.58
N HIS A 97 12.84 11.47 7.80
CA HIS A 97 13.89 10.57 8.31
C HIS A 97 13.38 9.18 8.68
N ILE A 98 12.06 8.97 8.70
CA ILE A 98 11.42 7.67 8.97
C ILE A 98 10.88 7.06 7.68
N ILE A 99 10.29 7.89 6.82
CA ILE A 99 9.65 7.43 5.57
C ILE A 99 9.98 8.29 4.36
N HIS A 100 10.18 7.63 3.22
CA HIS A 100 10.13 8.24 1.90
C HIS A 100 8.85 7.80 1.19
N ALA A 101 7.76 8.52 1.46
CA ALA A 101 6.48 8.24 0.82
C ALA A 101 6.49 8.57 -0.68
N ASN A 102 5.63 7.90 -1.45
CA ASN A 102 5.36 8.17 -2.86
C ASN A 102 6.54 7.89 -3.81
N ILE A 103 7.52 7.08 -3.39
CA ILE A 103 8.59 6.56 -4.27
C ILE A 103 8.06 5.47 -5.19
N ASP A 104 7.28 4.54 -4.63
CA ASP A 104 6.71 3.40 -5.33
C ASP A 104 5.17 3.48 -5.38
N THR A 105 4.59 2.77 -6.34
CA THR A 105 3.14 2.57 -6.48
C THR A 105 2.66 1.35 -5.69
N ASP A 106 1.35 1.26 -5.46
CA ASP A 106 0.65 0.16 -4.80
C ASP A 106 0.32 -1.03 -5.73
N ILE A 107 1.04 -1.18 -6.85
CA ILE A 107 0.83 -2.24 -7.83
C ILE A 107 2.16 -2.92 -8.13
N ILE A 108 2.16 -4.25 -8.07
CA ILE A 108 3.21 -5.12 -8.58
C ILE A 108 2.62 -5.90 -9.76
N ILE A 109 3.27 -5.88 -10.92
CA ILE A 109 2.86 -6.67 -12.08
C ILE A 109 3.96 -7.68 -12.38
N ALA A 110 3.67 -8.96 -12.19
CA ALA A 110 4.60 -10.05 -12.49
C ALA A 110 3.85 -11.23 -13.10
N GLU A 111 4.56 -12.12 -13.78
CA GLU A 111 3.97 -13.35 -14.33
C GLU A 111 3.51 -14.27 -13.19
N GLU A 112 2.41 -15.01 -13.42
CA GLU A 112 1.97 -16.07 -12.52
C GLU A 112 3.13 -17.04 -12.25
N PRO A 113 3.44 -17.34 -10.97
CA PRO A 113 4.49 -18.30 -10.65
C PRO A 113 4.19 -19.70 -11.20
N ALA A 114 5.23 -20.54 -11.26
CA ALA A 114 5.07 -21.95 -11.61
C ALA A 114 4.00 -22.64 -10.73
N TYR A 115 3.25 -23.58 -11.32
CA TYR A 115 2.16 -24.26 -10.63
C TYR A 115 2.61 -24.86 -9.28
N GLY A 116 1.88 -24.53 -8.22
CA GLY A 116 2.18 -24.97 -6.85
C GLY A 116 3.16 -24.09 -6.07
N SER A 117 3.77 -23.08 -6.70
CA SER A 117 4.60 -22.09 -6.02
C SER A 117 3.76 -21.14 -5.17
N THR A 118 4.15 -20.94 -3.92
CA THR A 118 3.59 -19.93 -3.00
C THR A 118 4.40 -18.63 -2.96
N LYS A 119 5.53 -18.59 -3.68
CA LYS A 119 6.47 -17.46 -3.68
C LYS A 119 5.80 -16.16 -4.07
N LYS A 120 6.04 -15.13 -3.26
CA LYS A 120 5.59 -13.75 -3.50
C LYS A 120 6.64 -12.99 -4.33
N PRO A 121 6.25 -11.95 -5.08
CA PRO A 121 7.18 -11.20 -5.92
C PRO A 121 8.21 -10.46 -5.08
N GLU A 122 9.49 -10.53 -5.47
CA GLU A 122 10.59 -9.88 -4.74
C GLU A 122 10.46 -8.34 -4.69
N ASP A 123 9.70 -7.74 -5.61
CA ASP A 123 9.42 -6.30 -5.63
C ASP A 123 8.82 -5.79 -4.31
N ILE A 124 8.16 -6.64 -3.53
CA ILE A 124 7.63 -6.25 -2.21
C ILE A 124 8.73 -5.75 -1.28
N TYR A 125 9.91 -6.38 -1.28
CA TYR A 125 11.04 -5.95 -0.45
C TYR A 125 11.52 -4.56 -0.86
N ARG A 126 11.57 -4.29 -2.17
CA ARG A 126 12.00 -3.01 -2.73
C ARG A 126 11.05 -1.89 -2.31
N ILE A 127 9.73 -2.12 -2.42
CA ILE A 127 8.70 -1.16 -1.98
C ILE A 127 8.88 -0.85 -0.48
N ILE A 128 9.06 -1.88 0.36
CA ILE A 128 9.22 -1.71 1.82
C ILE A 128 10.51 -0.96 2.16
N GLU A 129 11.63 -1.33 1.54
CA GLU A 129 12.95 -0.75 1.80
C GLU A 129 13.05 0.71 1.33
N HIS A 130 12.39 1.06 0.22
CA HIS A 130 12.30 2.45 -0.23
C HIS A 130 11.36 3.28 0.65
N PHE A 131 10.23 2.70 1.07
CA PHE A 131 9.24 3.41 1.87
C PHE A 131 9.73 3.68 3.31
N SER A 132 10.25 2.66 4.00
CA SER A 132 10.65 2.74 5.40
C SER A 132 12.17 2.73 5.57
N LEU A 133 12.67 3.79 6.22
CA LEU A 133 14.08 3.92 6.56
C LEU A 133 14.47 3.11 7.82
N GLY A 134 13.53 2.41 8.46
CA GLY A 134 13.84 1.50 9.56
C GLY A 134 14.68 0.30 9.12
N ARG A 135 15.78 0.03 9.81
CA ARG A 135 16.74 -1.06 9.51
C ARG A 135 16.38 -2.39 10.17
N ARG A 136 15.46 -2.39 11.13
CA ARG A 136 14.97 -3.61 11.81
C ARG A 136 13.76 -4.12 11.05
N ARG A 137 13.98 -5.04 10.12
CA ARG A 137 12.93 -5.64 9.29
C ARG A 137 12.82 -7.12 9.60
N LEU A 138 11.60 -7.59 9.79
CA LEU A 138 11.29 -8.98 10.13
C LEU A 138 10.37 -9.57 9.07
N GLU A 139 10.72 -10.74 8.56
CA GLU A 139 9.87 -11.56 7.72
C GLU A 139 9.47 -12.82 8.47
N LEU A 140 8.18 -12.93 8.77
CA LEU A 140 7.56 -14.12 9.32
C LEU A 140 7.04 -15.01 8.20
N PHE A 141 7.13 -16.32 8.43
CA PHE A 141 6.76 -17.38 7.48
C PHE A 141 7.68 -17.48 6.25
N GLY A 142 8.86 -16.86 6.30
CA GLY A 142 9.82 -16.99 5.21
C GLY A 142 10.46 -18.38 5.14
N GLU A 143 10.91 -18.73 3.95
CA GLU A 143 11.67 -19.95 3.63
C GLU A 143 13.11 -19.59 3.22
N ASP A 144 13.95 -20.59 2.91
CA ASP A 144 15.34 -20.37 2.52
C ASP A 144 15.51 -19.38 1.35
N HIS A 145 14.55 -19.38 0.41
CA HIS A 145 14.58 -18.49 -0.75
C HIS A 145 14.23 -17.04 -0.42
N ASN A 146 13.73 -16.76 0.79
CA ASN A 146 13.40 -15.41 1.26
C ASN A 146 14.57 -14.73 1.99
N ILE A 147 15.66 -15.45 2.29
CA ILE A 147 16.79 -14.90 3.04
C ILE A 147 17.39 -13.69 2.29
N ARG A 148 17.36 -12.52 2.95
CA ARG A 148 17.76 -11.24 2.37
C ARG A 148 18.58 -10.38 3.34
N SER A 149 19.63 -9.75 2.83
CA SER A 149 20.40 -8.77 3.61
C SER A 149 19.52 -7.64 4.13
N GLY A 150 19.66 -7.32 5.43
CA GLY A 150 18.86 -6.30 6.09
C GLY A 150 17.51 -6.79 6.62
N TRP A 151 17.21 -8.09 6.49
CA TRP A 151 16.02 -8.74 7.02
C TRP A 151 16.40 -9.83 8.03
N CYS A 152 15.56 -9.98 9.06
CA CYS A 152 15.52 -11.16 9.90
C CYS A 152 14.38 -12.06 9.40
N THR A 153 14.69 -13.25 8.88
CA THR A 153 13.69 -14.18 8.36
C THR A 153 13.44 -15.28 9.39
N VAL A 154 12.18 -15.54 9.72
CA VAL A 154 11.75 -16.56 10.68
C VAL A 154 10.61 -17.36 10.08
N GLY A 155 10.78 -18.66 9.94
CA GLY A 155 9.74 -19.54 9.43
C GLY A 155 10.12 -21.01 9.55
N ASN A 156 9.11 -21.88 9.52
CA ASN A 156 9.30 -23.33 9.63
C ASN A 156 9.97 -23.95 8.39
N GLY A 157 9.95 -23.24 7.25
CA GLY A 157 10.56 -23.69 5.99
C GLY A 157 12.04 -23.36 5.86
N LEU A 158 12.68 -22.86 6.93
CA LEU A 158 14.13 -22.60 6.95
C LEU A 158 14.90 -23.89 7.25
N SER A 159 15.94 -24.18 6.48
CA SER A 159 16.80 -25.36 6.67
C SER A 159 17.84 -25.19 7.78
N SER A 160 18.13 -23.96 8.19
CA SER A 160 19.12 -23.65 9.23
C SER A 160 18.79 -22.35 9.98
N SER A 161 19.48 -22.12 11.11
CA SER A 161 19.32 -20.89 11.90
C SER A 161 20.69 -20.34 12.29
N ASN A 162 20.84 -19.03 12.17
CA ASN A 162 22.01 -18.27 12.62
C ASN A 162 21.63 -17.09 13.54
N PHE A 163 20.36 -17.01 13.97
CA PHE A 163 19.88 -15.87 14.73
C PHE A 163 20.52 -15.82 16.11
N ASN A 164 21.19 -14.71 16.41
CA ASN A 164 21.70 -14.38 17.73
C ASN A 164 21.20 -12.98 18.10
N ALA A 165 20.34 -12.91 19.11
CA ALA A 165 19.67 -11.66 19.49
C ALA A 165 20.65 -10.57 19.89
N GLU A 166 21.69 -10.90 20.65
CA GLU A 166 22.72 -9.94 21.09
C GLU A 166 23.51 -9.38 19.91
N ALA A 167 23.93 -10.25 18.99
CA ALA A 167 24.63 -9.84 17.77
C ALA A 167 23.74 -9.01 16.85
N TYR A 168 22.44 -9.36 16.76
CA TYR A 168 21.46 -8.60 15.99
C TYR A 168 21.29 -7.18 16.56
N LEU A 169 21.03 -7.06 17.87
CA LEU A 169 20.80 -5.78 18.55
C LEU A 169 22.01 -4.83 18.48
N ARG A 170 23.24 -5.38 18.49
CA ARG A 170 24.47 -4.60 18.38
C ARG A 170 24.55 -3.74 17.10
N ASN A 171 23.86 -4.13 16.03
CA ASN A 171 23.81 -3.37 14.78
C ASN A 171 22.97 -2.07 14.86
N PHE A 172 22.20 -1.91 15.95
CA PHE A 172 21.22 -0.84 16.14
C PHE A 172 21.40 -0.09 17.46
N ALA A 173 22.47 -0.38 18.19
CA ALA A 173 22.83 0.33 19.42
C ALA A 173 23.54 1.65 19.08
N ASP A 174 23.35 2.66 19.93
CA ASP A 174 24.10 3.91 19.88
C ASP A 174 25.52 3.76 20.46
N LYS A 175 26.24 4.89 20.56
CA LYS A 175 27.62 4.93 21.08
C LYS A 175 27.72 4.46 22.54
N ASP A 176 26.62 4.54 23.29
CA ASP A 176 26.53 4.13 24.69
C ASP A 176 26.00 2.69 24.83
N GLY A 177 25.81 1.98 23.70
CA GLY A 177 25.28 0.62 23.68
C GLY A 177 23.76 0.54 23.86
N LYS A 178 23.05 1.67 23.85
CA LYS A 178 21.59 1.71 24.04
C LYS A 178 20.87 1.55 22.71
N VAL A 179 19.88 0.65 22.69
CA VAL A 179 18.99 0.46 21.54
C VAL A 179 17.76 1.33 21.69
N TRP A 180 17.34 1.97 20.60
CA TRP A 180 16.08 2.69 20.59
C TRP A 180 14.90 1.73 20.77
N VAL A 181 14.08 2.03 21.77
CA VAL A 181 12.80 1.37 22.03
C VAL A 181 11.74 2.44 21.85
N GLY A 182 10.86 2.29 20.86
CA GLY A 182 9.74 3.19 20.69
C GLY A 182 8.69 3.03 21.79
N GLY A 183 7.85 4.04 21.93
CA GLY A 183 6.91 4.19 23.04
C GLY A 183 6.80 5.63 23.51
N GLY A 184 5.78 5.94 24.31
CA GLY A 184 5.60 7.28 24.89
C GLY A 184 5.20 8.39 23.91
N GLY A 185 4.75 8.05 22.70
CA GLY A 185 4.22 9.00 21.73
C GLY A 185 5.27 9.86 21.01
N ARG A 186 6.56 9.49 21.09
CA ARG A 186 7.65 10.19 20.41
C ARG A 186 8.20 9.35 19.25
N ASN A 187 8.44 10.01 18.13
CA ASN A 187 9.16 9.42 17.00
C ASN A 187 10.67 9.37 17.28
N PRO A 188 11.39 8.40 16.70
CA PRO A 188 12.84 8.35 16.79
C PRO A 188 13.46 9.63 16.21
N PRO A 189 14.58 10.11 16.78
CA PRO A 189 15.30 11.23 16.21
C PRO A 189 15.98 10.83 14.89
N PRO A 190 16.28 11.78 13.97
CA PRO A 190 16.87 11.49 12.67
C PRO A 190 18.19 10.70 12.71
N GLU A 191 18.98 10.87 13.77
CA GLU A 191 20.25 10.19 14.00
C GLU A 191 20.12 8.82 14.67
N ALA A 192 18.91 8.32 14.90
CA ALA A 192 18.71 7.06 15.59
C ALA A 192 19.40 5.90 14.83
N PRO A 193 20.23 5.06 15.49
CA PRO A 193 21.06 4.07 14.79
C PRO A 193 20.29 3.00 14.01
N HIS A 194 19.02 2.79 14.34
CA HIS A 194 18.13 1.87 13.64
C HIS A 194 17.50 2.46 12.38
N LEU A 195 17.83 3.71 12.01
CA LEU A 195 17.38 4.34 10.77
C LEU A 195 18.51 4.34 9.73
N VAL A 196 18.14 4.21 8.46
CA VAL A 196 19.01 4.49 7.31
C VAL A 196 19.10 6.00 7.16
N LEU A 197 20.31 6.54 7.13
CA LEU A 197 20.54 7.95 6.87
C LEU A 197 20.25 8.28 5.40
N THR A 198 19.60 9.41 5.18
CA THR A 198 19.35 9.97 3.84
C THR A 198 20.52 10.86 3.40
N THR A 199 20.75 10.97 2.09
CA THR A 199 21.77 11.87 1.53
C THR A 199 21.11 13.14 0.96
N PRO A 200 21.87 14.25 0.82
CA PRO A 200 21.34 15.47 0.19
C PRO A 200 20.79 15.23 -1.23
N GLU A 201 21.39 14.32 -1.99
CA GLU A 201 20.95 13.94 -3.33
C GLU A 201 19.59 13.24 -3.29
N ILE A 202 19.41 12.28 -2.39
CA ILE A 202 18.12 11.59 -2.19
C ILE A 202 17.06 12.60 -1.74
N GLU A 203 17.39 13.47 -0.79
CA GLU A 203 16.48 14.52 -0.32
C GLU A 203 16.08 15.49 -1.44
N SER A 204 16.96 15.75 -2.41
CA SER A 204 16.69 16.64 -3.53
C SER A 204 15.77 16.02 -4.59
N LEU A 205 15.84 14.69 -4.75
CA LEU A 205 15.12 13.96 -5.80
C LEU A 205 13.80 13.35 -5.33
N ARG A 206 13.68 13.01 -4.04
CA ARG A 206 12.49 12.33 -3.54
C ARG A 206 11.24 13.24 -3.59
N PRO A 207 10.04 12.68 -3.83
CA PRO A 207 8.80 13.44 -3.76
C PRO A 207 8.56 14.05 -2.38
N LYS A 208 8.19 15.33 -2.35
CA LYS A 208 7.86 16.08 -1.12
C LYS A 208 6.59 16.90 -1.31
N SER A 209 5.91 17.19 -0.21
CA SER A 209 4.75 18.10 -0.24
C SER A 209 5.20 19.51 -0.67
N PRO A 210 4.41 20.23 -1.48
CA PRO A 210 4.69 21.62 -1.81
C PRO A 210 4.79 22.48 -0.54
N PRO A 211 5.64 23.53 -0.53
CA PRO A 211 5.69 24.46 0.59
C PRO A 211 4.32 25.14 0.77
N GLN A 212 3.88 25.28 2.02
CA GLN A 212 2.67 26.05 2.32
C GLN A 212 2.92 27.50 1.92
N LYS A 213 2.08 28.06 1.03
CA LYS A 213 2.11 29.49 0.71
C LYS A 213 1.74 30.26 1.98
N ASN A 214 2.73 30.78 2.70
CA ASN A 214 2.47 31.90 3.60
C ASN A 214 1.92 33.03 2.73
N GLN A 215 0.72 33.51 3.04
CA GLN A 215 0.23 34.79 2.52
C GLN A 215 1.33 35.81 2.82
N GLN A 216 2.02 36.26 1.77
CA GLN A 216 2.88 37.42 1.85
C GLN A 216 1.98 38.57 2.31
N GLN A 217 2.15 39.00 3.56
CA GLN A 217 1.81 40.35 3.94
C GLN A 217 2.47 41.28 2.93
N SER A 218 1.64 41.98 2.17
CA SER A 218 2.03 43.06 1.27
C SER A 218 2.71 44.15 2.09
N SER A 219 4.03 44.05 2.26
CA SER A 219 4.85 45.19 2.67
C SER A 219 5.04 46.08 1.44
N SER A 220 4.03 46.90 1.15
CA SER A 220 4.20 48.06 0.28
C SER A 220 5.12 49.05 0.99
N MET A 221 6.33 49.19 0.48
CA MET A 221 7.21 50.31 0.79
C MET A 221 6.51 51.63 0.42
N SER A 222 6.52 52.61 1.32
CA SER A 222 6.40 54.02 0.96
C SER A 222 7.29 54.83 1.91
N LEU A 223 8.18 55.60 1.30
CA LEU A 223 9.20 56.43 1.92
C LEU A 223 8.62 57.70 2.57
N THR A 224 9.32 58.15 3.62
CA THR A 224 9.55 59.54 4.09
C THR A 224 8.36 60.43 4.48
N SER A 225 8.36 60.90 5.75
CA SER A 225 8.59 62.31 6.12
C SER A 225 8.75 62.48 7.63
N MET A 226 9.33 63.61 8.04
CA MET A 226 10.06 63.87 9.29
C MET A 226 9.22 64.52 10.40
N ASN A 227 9.73 64.38 11.65
CA ASN A 227 9.59 65.25 12.84
C ASN A 227 8.19 65.65 13.36
N THR A 228 7.92 65.35 14.65
CA THR A 228 7.97 66.36 15.74
C THR A 228 7.72 65.74 17.11
N THR A 229 8.42 66.29 18.10
CA THR A 229 8.34 66.08 19.56
C THR A 229 7.06 66.64 20.17
N ASN A 230 6.43 65.94 21.14
CA ASN A 230 6.03 66.55 22.41
C ASN A 230 5.56 65.58 23.51
N ARG A 231 5.74 66.04 24.75
CA ARG A 231 5.58 65.40 26.08
C ARG A 231 4.12 65.13 26.51
N ARG A 232 3.94 64.03 27.28
CA ARG A 232 3.13 63.74 28.53
C ARG A 232 2.20 64.82 29.13
N PRO A 233 1.25 64.55 30.08
CA PRO A 233 0.92 63.28 30.82
C PRO A 233 -0.60 62.97 31.13
N SER A 234 -0.85 61.76 31.69
CA SER A 234 -1.83 61.28 32.71
C SER A 234 -3.22 61.92 32.90
N VAL A 235 -4.29 61.10 33.03
CA VAL A 235 -5.25 61.04 34.19
C VAL A 235 -6.02 59.69 34.25
N ASN A 236 -6.04 59.10 35.45
CA ASN A 236 -6.86 58.08 36.17
C ASN A 236 -8.04 57.25 35.57
N SER A 237 -7.95 55.95 35.88
CA SER A 237 -8.90 54.84 36.22
C SER A 237 -10.30 55.15 36.82
N PRO A 238 -11.15 54.14 37.18
CA PRO A 238 -11.43 52.80 36.61
C PRO A 238 -12.96 52.47 36.52
N GLN A 239 -13.35 51.41 35.80
CA GLN A 239 -14.44 50.48 36.21
C GLN A 239 -14.57 49.27 35.26
N ASN A 240 -14.56 48.07 35.84
CA ASN A 240 -15.00 46.78 35.28
C ASN A 240 -16.29 46.42 36.06
N PRO A 241 -17.24 45.57 35.59
CA PRO A 241 -16.94 44.17 35.23
C PRO A 241 -17.81 43.51 34.12
N ASN A 242 -17.36 42.32 33.70
CA ASN A 242 -18.10 41.15 33.23
C ASN A 242 -19.07 41.28 32.02
N ALA A 243 -18.79 40.54 30.94
CA ALA A 243 -19.56 39.33 30.61
C ALA A 243 -19.04 38.62 29.35
N LEU A 244 -19.23 37.30 29.37
CA LEU A 244 -18.76 36.26 28.48
C LEU A 244 -19.28 36.34 27.04
N SER A 245 -18.39 35.97 26.11
CA SER A 245 -18.68 35.66 24.71
C SER A 245 -19.38 34.29 24.61
N LEU A 246 -20.53 34.26 23.93
CA LEU A 246 -21.14 33.07 23.37
C LEU A 246 -21.73 33.46 22.01
N ASN A 247 -21.05 33.06 20.92
CA ASN A 247 -21.67 33.00 19.60
C ASN A 247 -21.90 31.52 19.28
N GLN A 248 -23.17 31.16 19.29
CA GLN A 248 -23.74 29.94 18.78
C GLN A 248 -24.53 30.33 17.55
N GLU A 249 -24.14 29.87 16.35
CA GLU A 249 -25.10 29.63 15.28
C GLU A 249 -24.72 28.37 14.51
N ALA A 250 -25.75 27.53 14.40
CA ALA A 250 -25.79 26.26 13.70
C ALA A 250 -26.33 26.44 12.27
N SER A 251 -26.39 25.31 11.54
CA SER A 251 -27.06 25.09 10.23
C SER A 251 -26.14 25.24 9.01
N SER A 252 -26.24 24.48 7.94
CA SER A 252 -27.00 23.28 7.56
C SER A 252 -26.50 22.88 6.16
N ALA A 253 -26.60 21.60 5.82
CA ALA A 253 -26.10 21.03 4.58
C ALA A 253 -26.93 21.38 3.32
N THR A 254 -26.26 21.44 2.16
CA THR A 254 -26.73 20.90 0.87
C THR A 254 -25.52 20.63 -0.06
N PRO A 255 -25.47 19.50 -0.81
CA PRO A 255 -24.39 19.16 -1.73
C PRO A 255 -24.70 19.58 -3.19
N PRO A 256 -23.71 19.89 -4.05
CA PRO A 256 -23.95 20.05 -5.48
C PRO A 256 -23.77 18.73 -6.26
N THR A 257 -24.67 18.55 -7.23
CA THR A 257 -24.83 17.45 -8.20
C THR A 257 -23.70 17.33 -9.23
N PRO A 258 -23.51 16.16 -9.88
CA PRO A 258 -22.38 15.89 -10.77
C PRO A 258 -22.57 16.43 -12.20
N VAL A 259 -21.44 16.82 -12.81
CA VAL A 259 -21.33 17.34 -14.19
C VAL A 259 -21.13 16.17 -15.18
N PRO A 260 -21.82 16.13 -16.33
CA PRO A 260 -21.67 15.04 -17.29
C PRO A 260 -20.42 15.24 -18.18
N TRP A 261 -19.67 14.16 -18.41
CA TRP A 261 -18.57 14.09 -19.37
C TRP A 261 -19.10 14.13 -20.80
N VAL A 262 -18.62 15.07 -21.61
CA VAL A 262 -18.82 15.12 -23.06
C VAL A 262 -17.53 14.64 -23.73
N SER A 263 -17.61 13.57 -24.51
CA SER A 263 -16.52 13.09 -25.36
C SER A 263 -16.53 13.84 -26.69
N SER A 264 -15.44 14.55 -27.00
CA SER A 264 -15.20 15.11 -28.34
C SER A 264 -14.43 14.10 -29.21
N PRO A 265 -14.84 13.81 -30.45
CA PRO A 265 -14.04 13.04 -31.39
C PRO A 265 -13.03 13.96 -32.11
N MET A 266 -11.77 13.54 -32.15
CA MET A 266 -10.72 14.17 -32.96
C MET A 266 -10.87 13.78 -34.44
N PRO A 267 -10.72 14.69 -35.40
CA PRO A 267 -10.66 14.34 -36.81
C PRO A 267 -9.23 13.92 -37.20
N VAL A 268 -9.06 12.71 -37.74
CA VAL A 268 -7.80 12.29 -38.37
C VAL A 268 -7.81 12.78 -39.82
N GLY A 269 -6.85 13.65 -40.14
CA GLY A 269 -6.63 14.22 -41.45
C GLY A 269 -6.04 13.22 -42.45
N LEU A 270 -6.53 13.34 -43.69
CA LEU A 270 -6.17 12.57 -44.88
C LEU A 270 -5.05 13.29 -45.66
N LYS A 271 -3.97 12.57 -46.05
CA LYS A 271 -3.02 12.81 -47.18
C LYS A 271 -1.87 11.79 -47.04
N GLY A 272 -1.42 10.97 -48.00
CA GLY A 272 -1.78 10.68 -49.40
C GLY A 272 -0.72 9.72 -50.00
N ALA A 273 -1.15 8.88 -50.97
CA ALA A 273 -0.42 8.15 -52.05
C ALA A 273 0.88 7.36 -51.73
N GLY A 274 1.16 6.14 -52.21
CA GLY A 274 0.59 5.29 -53.27
C GLY A 274 1.13 3.84 -53.15
N PRO A 275 1.13 3.02 -54.22
CA PRO A 275 0.25 1.85 -54.32
C PRO A 275 0.96 0.50 -54.11
N ASP A 276 0.23 -0.50 -53.66
CA ASP A 276 0.24 -1.85 -54.26
C ASP A 276 -1.04 -2.60 -53.88
N ALA A 277 -1.69 -3.14 -54.91
CA ALA A 277 -3.03 -3.68 -54.88
C ALA A 277 -3.01 -5.20 -54.65
N ILE A 278 -3.85 -5.70 -53.73
CA ILE A 278 -4.49 -7.02 -53.86
C ILE A 278 -5.91 -6.94 -53.29
N SER A 279 -6.90 -7.20 -54.15
CA SER A 279 -8.33 -7.31 -53.88
C SER A 279 -8.70 -8.69 -53.33
N VAL A 280 -9.56 -8.79 -52.31
CA VAL A 280 -10.64 -9.80 -52.26
C VAL A 280 -11.84 -9.28 -51.43
N VAL A 281 -12.93 -9.08 -52.18
CA VAL A 281 -14.38 -9.03 -51.96
C VAL A 281 -14.97 -9.43 -50.58
N VAL A 282 -15.93 -8.60 -50.16
CA VAL A 282 -16.93 -8.74 -49.08
C VAL A 282 -18.05 -9.71 -49.48
N SER A 283 -18.50 -10.55 -48.54
CA SER A 283 -19.92 -10.96 -48.47
C SER A 283 -20.36 -11.08 -47.00
N ASN A 284 -21.23 -10.16 -46.60
CA ASN A 284 -22.14 -10.28 -45.46
C ASN A 284 -23.36 -11.05 -45.94
N ASP A 285 -23.82 -12.06 -45.20
CA ASP A 285 -25.22 -12.46 -45.22
C ASP A 285 -25.68 -12.85 -43.82
N ASN A 286 -26.67 -12.11 -43.33
CA ASN A 286 -27.50 -12.42 -42.17
C ASN A 286 -28.50 -13.51 -42.56
N PHE A 287 -28.63 -14.58 -41.76
CA PHE A 287 -29.90 -15.31 -41.70
C PHE A 287 -30.18 -15.80 -40.27
N PHE A 288 -31.25 -15.24 -39.70
CA PHE A 288 -31.96 -15.76 -38.53
C PHE A 288 -32.67 -17.07 -38.90
N GLY A 289 -32.59 -18.08 -38.04
CA GLY A 289 -33.32 -19.34 -38.20
C GLY A 289 -33.42 -20.10 -36.88
N ASN A 290 -34.56 -19.95 -36.23
CA ASN A 290 -35.00 -20.58 -34.98
C ASN A 290 -35.55 -21.99 -35.28
N TYR A 291 -35.04 -23.08 -34.68
CA TYR A 291 -35.78 -24.36 -34.49
C TYR A 291 -35.13 -25.28 -33.44
N GLY A 292 -35.90 -25.60 -32.39
CA GLY A 292 -36.23 -26.99 -32.01
C GLY A 292 -35.26 -27.85 -31.19
N PHE A 293 -35.65 -28.14 -29.95
CA PHE A 293 -35.19 -29.26 -29.09
C PHE A 293 -35.32 -30.64 -29.79
N ASN A 294 -34.33 -31.54 -29.66
CA ASN A 294 -34.47 -32.80 -28.88
C ASN A 294 -33.14 -33.58 -28.70
N ASN A 295 -33.14 -34.38 -27.63
CA ASN A 295 -32.07 -35.17 -27.02
C ASN A 295 -31.46 -36.33 -27.85
N ASN A 296 -30.28 -36.74 -27.37
CA ASN A 296 -29.65 -38.08 -27.33
C ASN A 296 -28.45 -38.30 -28.26
N LEU A 297 -27.25 -38.38 -27.65
CA LEU A 297 -26.18 -39.35 -27.95
C LEU A 297 -25.22 -39.44 -26.73
N PRO A 298 -24.60 -40.60 -26.47
CA PRO A 298 -24.06 -40.96 -25.15
C PRO A 298 -22.62 -40.47 -24.93
N SER A 299 -22.34 -40.03 -23.71
CA SER A 299 -20.99 -39.70 -23.22
C SER A 299 -20.27 -40.97 -22.73
N PRO A 300 -19.01 -41.24 -23.10
CA PRO A 300 -18.22 -42.24 -22.42
C PRO A 300 -17.71 -41.67 -21.09
N GLN A 301 -18.13 -42.29 -19.99
CA GLN A 301 -17.57 -42.06 -18.67
C GLN A 301 -16.09 -42.46 -18.67
N VAL A 302 -15.21 -41.47 -18.52
CA VAL A 302 -13.86 -41.69 -17.98
C VAL A 302 -13.81 -40.94 -16.66
N GLY A 303 -13.97 -41.70 -15.59
CA GLY A 303 -13.79 -41.20 -14.23
C GLY A 303 -12.35 -40.75 -14.05
N VAL A 304 -12.16 -39.46 -13.82
CA VAL A 304 -10.96 -38.91 -13.23
C VAL A 304 -11.41 -38.29 -11.91
N ASP A 305 -11.14 -39.00 -10.82
CA ASP A 305 -11.26 -38.48 -9.46
C ASP A 305 -10.28 -37.30 -9.31
N HIS A 306 -10.74 -36.11 -9.66
CA HIS A 306 -10.04 -34.88 -9.31
C HIS A 306 -10.30 -34.61 -7.84
N ARG A 307 -9.34 -34.99 -6.98
CA ARG A 307 -9.26 -34.50 -5.61
C ARG A 307 -9.22 -32.98 -5.66
N GLU A 308 -10.32 -32.37 -5.23
CA GLU A 308 -10.48 -30.94 -4.99
C GLU A 308 -9.38 -30.47 -4.04
N ALA A 309 -8.36 -29.81 -4.57
CA ALA A 309 -7.46 -28.98 -3.78
C ALA A 309 -8.20 -27.66 -3.56
N GLU A 310 -8.92 -27.61 -2.44
CA GLU A 310 -9.65 -26.51 -1.85
C GLU A 310 -9.19 -25.10 -2.30
N SER A 311 -10.12 -24.25 -2.73
CA SER A 311 -9.96 -22.79 -2.80
C SER A 311 -10.76 -22.09 -1.68
N SER A 312 -11.02 -22.79 -0.58
CA SER A 312 -11.62 -22.28 0.67
C SER A 312 -10.57 -21.77 1.67
N HIS A 313 -9.33 -21.58 1.23
CA HIS A 313 -8.26 -21.16 2.12
C HIS A 313 -8.57 -19.75 2.63
N GLY A 314 -8.64 -19.60 3.96
CA GLY A 314 -8.52 -18.29 4.62
C GLY A 314 -7.16 -17.66 4.29
N PRO A 315 -6.64 -16.69 5.05
CA PRO A 315 -5.24 -16.34 4.93
C PRO A 315 -4.44 -17.60 5.26
N GLY A 316 -4.10 -18.44 4.28
CA GLY A 316 -2.89 -19.25 4.38
C GLY A 316 -1.79 -18.24 4.69
N ALA A 317 -0.93 -18.54 5.66
CA ALA A 317 0.11 -17.61 6.09
C ALA A 317 1.04 -17.29 4.92
N GLY A 318 0.64 -16.32 4.09
CA GLY A 318 1.55 -15.62 3.21
C GLY A 318 2.52 -14.85 4.10
N ASN A 319 3.72 -14.63 3.56
CA ASN A 319 4.79 -13.96 4.30
C ASN A 319 4.25 -12.68 4.97
N MET A 320 4.58 -12.47 6.23
CA MET A 320 4.19 -11.25 6.95
C MET A 320 5.45 -10.45 7.23
N LEU A 321 5.47 -9.22 6.74
CA LEU A 321 6.65 -8.36 6.80
C LEU A 321 6.37 -7.22 7.79
N LEU A 322 7.26 -7.04 8.76
CA LEU A 322 7.20 -6.02 9.80
C LEU A 322 8.42 -5.09 9.71
#